data_AF-A0A960V4S1-F1
#
_entry.id   AF-A0A960V4S1-F1
#
_cell.length_a   1.000
_cell.length_b   1.000
_cell.length_c   1.000
_cell.angle_alpha   90.00
_cell.angle_beta   90.00
_cell.angle_gamma   90.00
#
_symmetry.space_group_name_H-M   'P 1'
#
loop_
_entity.id
_entity.type
_entity.pdbx_description
1 polymer ?
#
loop_
_entity_poly.entity_id
_entity_poly.type
_entity_poly.pdbx_seq_one_letter_code
_entity_poly.pdbx_strand_id
1 'polypeptide(L)' 'MSKFLFLDDIRVPDFIYSPGIAEKFSIVRSYQEFVEFIQGNGLPDFISFDNDLGEDENGVIP' A
#
# COMPACT_ATOMS: atom_id res chain seq x y z
N MET A 1 7.33 -16.57 2.21
CA MET A 1 6.85 -16.06 0.92
C MET A 1 7.00 -14.56 0.99
N SER A 2 7.88 -13.98 0.19
CA SER A 2 8.16 -12.55 0.24
C SER A 2 6.95 -11.76 -0.26
N LYS A 3 6.50 -10.78 0.53
CA LYS A 3 5.29 -9.99 0.24
C LYS A 3 5.66 -8.54 0.04
N PHE A 4 5.20 -7.96 -1.07
CA PHE A 4 5.32 -6.53 -1.36
C PHE A 4 3.94 -5.91 -1.17
N LEU A 5 3.87 -4.75 -0.52
CA LEU A 5 2.61 -4.07 -0.22
C LEU A 5 2.61 -2.68 -0.87
N PHE A 6 1.50 -2.32 -1.49
CA PHE A 6 1.30 -1.03 -2.15
C PHE A 6 0.12 -0.32 -1.50
N LEU A 7 0.39 0.73 -0.72
CA LEU A 7 -0.62 1.56 -0.06
C LEU A 7 -0.84 2.86 -0.84
N ASP A 8 -1.95 2.92 -1.56
CA ASP A 8 -2.31 4.08 -2.37
C ASP A 8 -3.82 4.02 -2.66
N ASP A 9 -4.51 5.13 -2.53
CA ASP A 9 -5.96 5.23 -2.70
C ASP A 9 -6.38 5.26 -4.18
N ILE A 10 -5.53 5.81 -5.06
CA ILE A 10 -5.83 6.04 -6.48
C ILE A 10 -4.97 5.18 -7.41
N ARG A 11 -3.66 5.18 -7.20
CA ARG A 11 -2.69 4.60 -8.14
C ARG A 11 -2.59 3.09 -7.98
N VAL A 12 -2.11 2.42 -9.02
CA VAL A 12 -1.79 1.00 -9.00
C VAL A 12 -0.30 0.80 -9.32
N PRO A 13 0.31 -0.33 -8.93
CA PRO A 13 1.72 -0.59 -9.17
C PRO A 13 2.15 -0.42 -10.63
N ASP A 14 1.29 -0.74 -11.61
CA ASP A 14 1.58 -0.61 -13.04
C ASP A 14 1.88 0.84 -13.49
N PHE A 15 1.47 1.85 -12.72
CA PHE A 15 1.78 3.24 -13.03
C PHE A 15 3.21 3.65 -12.67
N ILE A 16 3.85 2.91 -11.76
CA ILE A 16 5.17 3.25 -11.19
C ILE A 16 6.22 2.20 -11.57
N TYR A 17 5.82 0.93 -11.61
CA TYR A 17 6.71 -0.21 -11.76
C TYR A 17 6.48 -0.93 -13.09
N SER A 18 7.54 -1.55 -13.60
CA SER A 18 7.42 -2.43 -14.76
C SER A 18 6.53 -3.65 -14.45
N PRO A 19 5.86 -4.24 -15.47
CA PRO A 19 4.89 -5.32 -15.26
C PRO A 19 5.39 -6.41 -14.31
N GLY A 20 6.60 -6.96 -14.52
CA GLY A 20 7.18 -8.03 -13.68
C GLY A 20 7.39 -7.71 -12.18
N ILE A 21 7.39 -6.44 -11.82
CA ILE A 21 7.47 -5.98 -10.43
C ILE A 21 6.08 -5.61 -9.92
N ALA A 22 5.25 -5.00 -10.76
CA ALA A 22 3.88 -4.62 -10.42
C ALA A 22 3.05 -5.83 -9.93
N GLU A 23 3.18 -7.00 -10.59
CA GLU A 23 2.47 -8.24 -10.19
C GLU A 23 2.84 -8.77 -8.80
N LYS A 24 3.95 -8.31 -8.20
CA LYS A 24 4.38 -8.77 -6.88
C LYS A 24 3.64 -8.09 -5.74
N PHE A 25 2.97 -6.98 -6.02
CA PHE A 25 2.34 -6.17 -5.00
C PHE A 25 0.94 -6.67 -4.65
N SER A 26 0.68 -6.78 -3.35
CA SER A 26 -0.68 -6.70 -2.82
C SER A 26 -1.04 -5.23 -2.66
N ILE A 27 -2.24 -4.84 -3.08
CA ILE A 27 -2.71 -3.46 -3.05
C ILE A 27 -3.65 -3.28 -1.86
N VAL A 28 -3.45 -2.22 -1.09
CA VAL A 28 -4.34 -1.76 -0.02
C VAL A 28 -4.66 -0.28 -0.24
N ARG A 29 -5.89 0.12 0.06
CA ARG A 29 -6.43 1.44 -0.30
C ARG A 29 -6.60 2.39 0.87
N SER A 30 -6.43 1.90 2.10
CA SER A 30 -6.64 2.68 3.31
C SER A 30 -5.68 2.27 4.42
N TYR A 31 -5.54 3.15 5.41
CA TYR A 31 -4.82 2.83 6.63
C TYR A 31 -5.38 1.57 7.32
N GLN A 32 -6.71 1.42 7.37
CA GLN A 32 -7.34 0.26 7.98
C GLN A 32 -6.95 -1.04 7.26
N GLU A 33 -7.06 -1.08 5.93
CA GLU A 33 -6.66 -2.24 5.13
C GLU A 33 -5.17 -2.55 5.29
N PHE A 34 -4.33 -1.51 5.39
CA PHE A 34 -2.91 -1.68 5.68
C PHE A 34 -2.70 -2.35 7.04
N VAL A 35 -3.33 -1.88 8.11
CA VAL A 35 -3.21 -2.47 9.45
C VAL A 35 -3.70 -3.92 9.46
N GLU A 36 -4.86 -4.20 8.87
CA GLU A 36 -5.43 -5.54 8.76
C GLU A 36 -4.49 -6.48 7.99
N PHE A 37 -3.88 -5.99 6.90
CA PHE A 37 -2.90 -6.75 6.14
C PHE A 37 -1.69 -7.12 7.02
N ILE A 38 -1.10 -6.16 7.73
CA ILE A 38 0.07 -6.41 8.60
C ILE A 38 -0.28 -7.39 9.73
N GLN A 39 -1.43 -7.22 10.38
CA GLN A 39 -1.85 -8.10 11.47
C GLN A 39 -2.11 -9.54 11.01
N GLY A 40 -2.67 -9.72 9.81
CA GLY A 40 -2.96 -11.04 9.26
C GLY A 40 -1.77 -11.73 8.58
N ASN A 41 -0.84 -10.96 8.01
CA ASN A 41 0.22 -11.49 7.15
C ASN A 41 1.64 -11.32 7.69
N GLY A 42 1.81 -10.55 8.77
CA GLY A 42 3.11 -10.05 9.22
C GLY A 42 3.62 -8.87 8.39
N LEU A 43 4.80 -8.38 8.72
CA LEU A 43 5.42 -7.26 8.01
C LEU A 43 5.90 -7.70 6.60
N PRO A 44 5.54 -6.99 5.52
CA PRO A 44 6.06 -7.20 4.18
C PRO A 44 7.58 -6.96 4.12
N ASP A 45 8.23 -7.55 3.11
CA ASP A 45 9.65 -7.28 2.84
C ASP A 45 9.86 -5.91 2.20
N PHE A 46 8.83 -5.38 1.53
CA PHE A 46 8.86 -4.10 0.86
C PHE A 46 7.48 -3.43 0.92
N ILE A 47 7.46 -2.14 1.21
CA ILE A 47 6.27 -1.31 1.25
C ILE A 47 6.49 -0.10 0.34
N SER A 48 5.61 0.05 -0.65
CA SER A 48 5.47 1.26 -1.46
C SER A 48 4.22 1.97 -0.99
N PHE A 49 4.31 3.25 -0.71
CA PHE A 49 3.16 4.02 -0.24
C PHE A 49 3.17 5.42 -0.85
N ASP A 50 1.99 6.01 -1.00
CA ASP A 50 1.90 7.42 -1.34
C ASP A 50 2.41 8.29 -0.18
N ASN A 51 3.22 9.30 -0.50
CA ASN A 51 3.70 10.26 0.51
C ASN A 51 2.63 11.29 0.87
N ASP A 52 1.59 11.44 0.03
CA ASP A 52 0.43 12.30 0.23
C ASP A 52 -0.79 11.51 0.74
N LEU A 53 -0.60 10.55 1.65
CA LEU A 53 -1.69 9.99 2.48
C LEU A 53 -2.29 11.04 3.45
N GLY A 54 -2.25 12.31 3.05
CA GLY A 54 -2.81 13.46 3.73
C GLY A 54 -4.30 13.52 3.46
N GLU A 55 -5.03 12.77 4.28
CA GLU A 55 -6.27 13.15 4.96
C GLU A 55 -6.74 11.89 5.69
N ASP A 56 -6.85 11.96 7.02
CA ASP A 56 -7.55 10.92 7.78
C ASP A 56 -9.04 10.87 7.36
N GLU A 57 -9.81 9.96 7.93
CA GLU A 57 -11.27 9.88 7.70
C GLU A 57 -12.05 11.18 8.00
N ASN A 58 -11.39 12.19 8.59
CA ASN A 58 -11.92 13.51 8.94
C ASN A 58 -11.35 14.65 8.08
N GLY A 59 -10.51 14.38 7.07
CA GLY A 59 -9.91 15.42 6.25
C GLY A 59 -8.77 16.19 6.96
N VAL A 60 -8.13 15.58 7.97
CA VAL A 60 -7.03 16.22 8.72
C VAL A 60 -5.68 15.71 8.22
N ILE A 61 -4.81 16.67 7.89
CA ILE A 61 -3.40 16.44 7.52
C ILE A 61 -2.56 16.56 8.81
N PRO A 62 -1.74 15.56 9.19
CA PRO A 62 -0.88 15.63 10.37
C PRO A 62 0.23 16.68 10.28
#